data_AF-A0A397VD34-F1
#
_entry.id   AF-A0A397VD34-F1
#
_cell.length_a   1.000
_cell.length_b   1.000
_cell.length_c   1.000
_cell.angle_alpha   90.00
_cell.angle_beta   90.00
_cell.angle_gamma   90.00
#
_symmetry.space_group_name_H-M   'P 1'
#
loop_
_entity.id
_entity.type
_entity.pdbx_description
1 polymer ?
#
loop_
_entity_poly.entity_id
_entity_poly.type
_entity_poly.pdbx_seq_one_letter_code
_entity_poly.pdbx_strand_id
1 'polypeptide(L)' 'MWEILYGKPVPFDQKSKLQFQLQVCNGLRPYIYENTAICYADLMTKCWNMGPENRPTAKELCDIFAEWQNNENIF' A
#
# COMPACT_ATOMS: atom_id res chain seq x y z
N MET A 1 -1.81 -5.70 0.92
CA MET A 1 -0.83 -5.25 1.93
C MET A 1 -1.51 -4.56 3.10
N TRP A 2 -2.20 -3.44 2.87
CA TRP A 2 -2.90 -2.70 3.94
C TRP A 2 -3.80 -3.59 4.82
N GLU A 3 -4.69 -4.39 4.21
CA GLU A 3 -5.60 -5.26 4.96
C GLU A 3 -4.89 -6.34 5.78
N ILE A 4 -3.78 -6.87 5.26
CA ILE A 4 -2.95 -7.87 5.93
C ILE A 4 -2.26 -7.23 7.14
N LEU A 5 -1.68 -6.03 6.95
CA LEU A 5 -0.95 -5.31 7.97
C LEU A 5 -1.83 -4.92 9.16
N TYR A 6 -3.05 -4.47 8.91
CA TYR A 6 -3.97 -4.04 9.97
C TYR A 6 -5.02 -5.08 10.38
N GLY A 7 -4.99 -6.26 9.75
CA GLY A 7 -5.91 -7.37 10.04
C GLY A 7 -7.39 -7.04 9.84
N LYS A 8 -7.72 -6.10 8.95
CA LYS A 8 -9.11 -5.63 8.73
C LYS A 8 -9.33 -5.14 7.30
N PRO A 9 -10.57 -5.18 6.78
CA PRO A 9 -10.86 -4.68 5.45
C PRO A 9 -10.63 -3.18 5.33
N VAL A 10 -10.32 -2.71 4.12
CA VAL A 10 -10.18 -1.26 3.87
C VAL A 10 -11.51 -0.54 4.11
N PRO A 11 -11.57 0.49 4.96
CA PRO A 11 -12.83 1.10 5.40
C PRO A 11 -13.37 2.12 4.37
N PHE A 12 -13.53 1.72 3.11
CA PHE A 12 -14.14 2.58 2.10
C PHE A 12 -15.65 2.33 1.96
N ASP A 13 -16.44 3.38 2.20
CA ASP A 13 -17.87 3.38 1.93
C ASP A 13 -18.13 3.51 0.42
N GLN A 14 -18.58 2.43 -0.21
CA GLN A 14 -18.89 2.40 -1.63
C GLN A 14 -20.32 2.88 -1.89
N LYS A 15 -20.52 4.21 -1.89
CA LYS A 15 -21.82 4.80 -2.25
C LYS A 15 -22.22 4.50 -3.71
N SER A 16 -21.28 4.68 -4.63
CA SER A 16 -21.41 4.25 -6.03
C SER A 16 -20.03 3.96 -6.64
N LYS A 17 -19.96 3.02 -7.58
CA LYS A 17 -18.71 2.63 -8.23
C LYS A 17 -18.01 3.80 -8.92
N LEU A 18 -18.76 4.65 -9.63
CA LEU A 18 -18.22 5.81 -10.34
C LEU A 18 -17.65 6.86 -9.39
N GLN A 19 -18.36 7.20 -8.31
CA GLN A 19 -17.86 8.16 -7.32
C GLN A 19 -16.60 7.63 -6.64
N PHE A 20 -16.55 6.35 -6.31
CA PHE A 20 -15.36 5.74 -5.71
C PHE A 20 -14.16 5.80 -6.65
N GLN A 21 -14.34 5.49 -7.94
CA GLN A 21 -13.28 5.62 -8.95
C GLN A 21 -12.76 7.05 -9.05
N LEU A 22 -13.65 8.05 -9.07
CA LEU A 22 -13.26 9.47 -9.09
C LEU A 22 -12.50 9.88 -7.83
N GLN A 23 -12.90 9.41 -6.65
CA GLN A 23 -12.17 9.67 -5.42
C GLN A 23 -10.74 9.10 -5.46
N VAL A 24 -10.57 7.87 -5.98
CA VAL A 24 -9.25 7.25 -6.17
C VAL A 24 -8.39 8.05 -7.15
N CYS A 25 -8.96 8.52 -8.26
CA CYS A 25 -8.28 9.42 -9.20
C CYS A 25 -7.90 10.76 -8.57
N ASN A 26 -8.69 11.25 -7.61
CA ASN A 26 -8.41 12.46 -6.83
C ASN A 26 -7.48 12.22 -5.63
N GLY A 27 -6.86 11.03 -5.53
CA GLY A 27 -5.86 10.74 -4.51
C GLY A 27 -6.38 10.07 -3.24
N LEU A 28 -7.64 9.61 -3.21
CA LEU A 28 -8.13 8.78 -2.09
C LEU A 28 -7.23 7.54 -1.94
N ARG A 29 -6.62 7.38 -0.76
CA ARG A 29 -5.83 6.21 -0.38
C ARG A 29 -6.19 5.77 1.03
N PRO A 30 -5.99 4.48 1.35
CA PRO A 30 -6.14 4.00 2.72
C PRO A 30 -5.22 4.77 3.68
N TYR A 31 -5.74 5.08 4.86
CA TYR A 31 -4.98 5.80 5.91
C TYR A 31 -3.83 4.93 6.44
N ILE A 32 -2.64 5.50 6.60
CA ILE A 32 -1.49 4.84 7.23
C ILE A 32 -1.43 5.32 8.68
N TYR A 33 -1.47 4.40 9.64
CA TYR A 33 -1.40 4.73 11.05
C TYR A 33 0.03 5.11 11.45
N GLU A 34 0.18 6.04 12.39
CA GLU A 34 1.49 6.57 12.82
C GLU A 34 2.46 5.50 13.34
N ASN A 35 1.93 4.40 13.90
CA ASN A 35 2.71 3.27 14.39
C ASN A 35 3.11 2.26 13.30
N THR A 36 2.83 2.55 12.03
CA THR A 36 3.21 1.70 10.91
C THR A 36 4.71 1.79 10.69
N ALA A 37 5.39 0.65 10.66
CA ALA A 37 6.81 0.63 10.31
C ALA A 37 7.05 1.29 8.95
N ILE A 38 8.04 2.17 8.89
CA ILE A 38 8.30 3.08 7.76
C ILE A 38 8.46 2.30 6.46
N CYS A 39 9.14 1.15 6.48
CA CYS A 39 9.33 0.29 5.33
C CYS A 39 8.00 -0.14 4.66
N TYR A 40 6.99 -0.49 5.45
CA TYR A 40 5.66 -0.83 4.93
C TYR A 40 4.89 0.40 4.46
N ALA A 41 5.00 1.53 5.16
CA ALA A 41 4.37 2.78 4.74
C ALA A 41 4.90 3.24 3.37
N ASP A 42 6.21 3.24 3.19
CA ASP A 42 6.88 3.59 1.94
C ASP A 42 6.54 2.61 0.82
N LEU A 43 6.49 1.31 1.11
CA LEU A 43 6.15 0.32 0.10
C LEU A 43 4.68 0.43 -0.35
N MET A 44 3.74 0.58 0.60
CA MET A 44 2.33 0.82 0.27
C MET A 44 2.15 2.09 -0.56
N THR A 45 2.84 3.18 -0.19
CA THR A 45 2.77 4.45 -0.93
C THR A 45 3.28 4.36 -2.35
N LYS A 46 4.37 3.61 -2.58
CA LYS A 46 4.86 3.29 -3.94
C LYS A 46 3.87 2.44 -4.74
N CYS A 47 3.27 1.41 -4.13
CA CYS A 47 2.34 0.49 -4.82
C CYS A 47 1.11 1.20 -5.40
N TRP A 48 0.60 2.22 -4.74
CA TRP A 48 -0.59 2.96 -5.17
C TRP A 48 -0.28 4.36 -5.69
N ASN A 49 0.93 4.57 -6.21
CA ASN A 49 1.32 5.83 -6.85
C ASN A 49 0.38 6.16 -8.03
N MET A 50 0.08 7.45 -8.22
CA MET A 50 -0.76 7.92 -9.32
C MET A 50 -0.14 7.60 -10.68
N GLY A 51 1.17 7.82 -10.85
CA GLY A 51 1.92 7.44 -12.03
C GLY A 51 2.15 5.93 -12.07
N PRO A 52 1.58 5.20 -13.06
CA PRO A 52 1.76 3.75 -13.17
C PRO A 52 3.22 3.31 -13.25
N GLU A 53 4.06 4.12 -13.89
CA GLU A 53 5.51 3.93 -14.05
C GLU A 53 6.30 4.01 -12.73
N ASN A 54 5.74 4.64 -11.70
CA ASN A 54 6.36 4.75 -10.38
C ASN A 54 5.98 3.59 -9.45
N ARG A 55 5.16 2.66 -9.93
CA ARG A 55 4.73 1.49 -9.15
C ARG A 55 5.74 0.37 -9.30
N PRO A 56 6.10 -0.33 -8.22
CA PRO A 56 6.93 -1.50 -8.31
C PRO A 56 6.19 -2.61 -9.07
N THR A 57 6.95 -3.35 -9.86
CA THR A 57 6.55 -4.60 -10.46
C THR A 57 6.39 -5.69 -9.39
N ALA A 58 5.66 -6.75 -9.71
CA ALA A 58 5.55 -7.90 -8.81
C ALA A 58 6.92 -8.54 -8.52
N LYS A 59 7.86 -8.50 -9.48
CA LYS A 59 9.23 -9.00 -9.29
C LYS A 59 9.98 -8.17 -8.24
N GLU A 60 9.97 -6.84 -8.37
CA GLU A 60 10.61 -5.95 -7.39
C GLU A 60 10.00 -6.12 -5.99
N LEU A 61 8.67 -6.32 -5.89
CA LEU A 61 8.03 -6.62 -4.62
C LEU A 61 8.54 -7.91 -3.99
N CYS A 62 8.67 -8.99 -4.77
CA CYS A 62 9.22 -10.26 -4.29
C CYS A 62 10.66 -10.10 -3.80
N ASP A 63 11.49 -9.36 -4.55
CA ASP A 63 12.88 -9.11 -4.20
C ASP A 63 12.98 -8.32 -2.88
N ILE A 64 12.15 -7.29 -2.70
CA ILE A 64 12.05 -6.51 -1.45
C ILE A 64 11.66 -7.41 -0.26
N PHE A 65 10.63 -8.26 -0.40
CA PHE A 65 10.22 -9.13 0.69
C PHE A 65 11.27 -10.21 1.01
N ALA A 66 11.96 -10.73 0.00
CA ALA A 66 13.06 -11.67 0.21
C ALA A 66 14.21 -11.01 0.96
N GLU A 67 14.56 -9.76 0.62
CA GLU A 67 15.55 -8.98 1.37
C GLU A 67 15.12 -8.81 2.83
N TRP A 68 13.85 -8.48 3.08
CA TRP A 68 13.34 -8.31 4.44
C TRP A 68 13.34 -9.58 5.28
N GLN A 69 13.01 -10.72 4.69
CA GLN A 69 13.06 -12.01 5.38
C GLN A 69 14.49 -12.40 5.78
N ASN A 70 15.49 -11.98 5.01
CA ASN A 70 16.89 -12.31 5.24
C ASN A 70 17.62 -11.29 6.12
N ASN A 71 16.95 -10.21 6.54
CA ASN A 71 17.55 -9.15 7.33
C ASN A 71 16.95 -9.10 8.74
N GLU A 72 17.74 -9.52 9.73
CA GLU A 72 17.35 -9.52 11.15
C GLU A 72 17.12 -8.12 11.74
N ASN A 73 17.46 -7.04 11.02
CA ASN A 73 17.33 -5.65 11.48
C ASN A 73 16.07 -4.93 10.97
N ILE A 74 15.16 -5.62 10.29
CA ILE A 74 13.91 -5.02 9.77
C ILE A 74 12.74 -5.14 10.77
N PHE A 75 13.00 -5.73 11.94
CA PHE A 75 12.10 -5.76 13.09
C PHE A 75 12.72 -5.09 14.32
#